data_AF-A0A9E7ATE9-F1
#
_entry.id   AF-A0A9E7ATE9-F1
#
_cell.length_a   1.000
_cell.length_b   1.000
_cell.length_c   1.000
_cell.angle_alpha   90.00
_cell.angle_beta   90.00
_cell.angle_gamma   90.00
#
_symmetry.space_group_name_H-M   'P 1'
#
loop_
_entity.id
_entity.type
_entity.pdbx_description
1 polymer ?
#
loop_
_entity_poly.entity_id
_entity_poly.type
_entity_poly.pdbx_seq_one_letter_code
_entity_poly.pdbx_strand_id
1 'polypeptide(L)'
;MTDFNLVEWRLERRLETRPTARVLALAAAAAAAVLVCSLLFAAAGASPRAAFEALLKGSFGSSRAAGETLVKATPLIFTGLAACVAFRARIWNIGAEGQVFAGAMFAYWLQHNLIGFSSFIQIPVLIVGGIVGGALYAGLAGVLKTRFSVDEVISTVMLNYIIVYVISLLLLRGPWSEAGAFFEQTPKVDPSSVLPVLFSGSRLHAGFLLAIAAAALVHILLTRTPLGFEIKAAGSNMRALDVQGTNTRRLILVVLLVSGALAGLAGITEVYGV
;
A
#
# COMPACT_ATOMS: atom_id res chain seq x y z
N MET A 1 -1.65 13.43 32.79
CA MET A 1 -1.66 13.76 34.23
C MET A 1 -2.60 12.80 34.91
N THR A 2 -2.09 11.66 35.37
CA THR A 2 -2.67 10.80 36.42
C THR A 2 -1.60 9.76 36.74
N ASP A 3 -0.65 10.18 37.57
CA ASP A 3 0.38 9.31 38.14
C ASP A 3 -0.31 8.35 39.13
N PHE A 4 -0.40 7.06 38.79
CA PHE A 4 -0.91 6.04 39.70
C PHE A 4 0.18 5.72 40.75
N ASN A 5 0.05 6.31 41.93
CA ASN A 5 0.88 6.02 43.09
C ASN A 5 0.39 4.75 43.79
N LEU A 6 1.02 3.62 43.49
CA LEU A 6 0.99 2.43 44.35
C LEU A 6 2.34 2.34 45.06
N VAL A 7 2.35 2.65 46.36
CA VAL A 7 3.36 2.33 47.39
C VAL A 7 4.83 2.30 46.92
N GLU A 8 5.58 3.35 47.29
CA GLU A 8 7.05 3.53 47.17
C GLU A 8 7.72 3.54 45.79
N TRP A 9 7.04 3.16 44.70
CA TRP A 9 7.63 3.17 43.36
C TRP A 9 6.93 4.16 42.43
N ARG A 10 7.67 5.18 41.95
CA ARG A 10 7.19 6.11 40.93
C ARG A 10 7.44 5.52 39.55
N LEU A 11 6.37 5.15 38.85
CA LEU A 11 6.44 4.63 37.49
C LEU A 11 6.72 5.77 36.50
N GLU A 12 7.99 6.15 36.36
CA GLU A 12 8.41 7.17 35.40
C GLU A 12 8.65 6.58 34.00
N ARG A 13 8.04 7.19 32.98
CA ARG A 13 8.28 6.83 31.58
C ARG A 13 9.75 7.13 31.24
N ARG A 14 10.54 6.09 30.97
CA ARG A 14 11.91 6.27 30.48
C ARG A 14 11.89 6.95 29.11
N LEU A 15 12.52 8.12 29.02
CA LEU A 15 12.72 8.87 27.77
C LEU A 15 13.76 8.21 26.87
N GLU A 16 14.74 7.51 27.46
CA GLU A 16 15.76 6.73 26.75
C GLU A 16 15.65 5.24 27.03
N THR A 17 15.54 4.45 25.96
CA THR A 17 15.50 2.99 26.03
C THR A 17 16.89 2.43 25.78
N ARG A 18 17.44 1.68 26.74
CA ARG A 18 18.72 0.96 26.58
C ARG A 18 18.61 0.00 25.37
N PRO A 19 19.68 -0.18 24.57
CA PRO A 19 19.66 -1.10 23.43
C PRO A 19 19.22 -2.52 23.81
N THR A 20 19.65 -3.01 24.97
CA THR A 20 19.26 -4.31 25.51
C THR A 20 17.76 -4.43 25.78
N ALA A 21 17.14 -3.38 26.33
CA ALA A 21 15.70 -3.34 26.57
C ALA A 21 14.90 -3.36 25.26
N ARG A 22 15.42 -2.72 24.19
CA ARG A 22 14.79 -2.79 22.85
C ARG A 22 14.86 -4.20 22.27
N VAL A 23 16.03 -4.85 22.33
CA VAL A 23 16.22 -6.21 21.84
C VAL A 23 15.33 -7.19 22.61
N LEU A 24 15.29 -7.09 23.94
CA LEU A 24 14.41 -7.91 24.77
C LEU A 24 12.93 -7.70 24.45
N ALA A 25 12.50 -6.45 24.24
CA ALA A 25 11.12 -6.16 23.87
C ALA A 25 10.75 -6.77 22.51
N LEU A 26 11.63 -6.67 21.51
CA LEU A 26 11.43 -7.27 20.19
C LEU A 26 11.40 -8.80 20.26
N ALA A 27 12.30 -9.41 21.03
CA ALA A 27 12.35 -10.85 21.24
C ALA A 27 11.08 -11.36 21.96
N ALA A 28 10.63 -10.63 22.99
CA ALA A 28 9.40 -10.96 23.71
C ALA A 28 8.16 -10.83 22.81
N ALA A 29 8.09 -9.80 21.97
CA ALA A 29 7.02 -9.63 21.00
C ALA A 29 7.01 -10.77 19.96
N ALA A 30 8.17 -11.16 19.44
CA ALA A 30 8.30 -12.28 18.52
C ALA A 30 7.89 -13.62 19.17
N ALA A 31 8.34 -13.87 20.40
CA ALA A 31 7.95 -15.07 21.15
C ALA A 31 6.44 -15.11 21.43
N ALA A 32 5.85 -13.98 21.82
CA ALA A 32 4.41 -13.87 22.01
C ALA A 32 3.64 -14.13 20.71
N ALA A 33 4.10 -13.61 19.57
CA ALA A 33 3.48 -13.88 18.27
C ALA A 33 3.54 -15.37 17.92
N VAL A 34 4.70 -16.03 18.08
CA VAL A 34 4.85 -17.48 17.86
C VAL A 34 3.93 -18.28 18.78
N LEU A 35 3.83 -17.89 20.05
CA LEU A 35 2.95 -18.54 21.02
C LEU A 35 1.48 -18.42 20.60
N VAL A 36 1.01 -17.21 20.28
CA VAL A 36 -0.37 -16.97 19.84
C VAL A 36 -0.68 -17.75 18.57
N CYS A 37 0.19 -17.71 17.56
CA CYS A 37 0.01 -18.49 16.33
C CYS A 37 -0.01 -20.01 16.61
N SER A 38 0.85 -20.50 17.51
CA SER A 38 0.87 -21.92 17.91
C SER A 38 -0.44 -22.34 18.55
N LEU A 39 -1.00 -21.50 19.44
CA LEU A 39 -2.28 -21.76 20.08
C LEU A 39 -3.42 -21.78 19.05
N LEU A 40 -3.41 -20.88 18.06
CA LEU A 40 -4.39 -20.88 16.98
C LEU A 40 -4.32 -22.14 16.11
N PHE A 41 -3.10 -22.59 15.76
CA PHE A 41 -2.94 -23.84 15.01
C PHE A 41 -3.44 -25.05 15.80
N ALA A 42 -3.08 -25.12 17.10
CA ALA A 42 -3.55 -26.18 17.97
C ALA A 42 -5.09 -26.18 18.11
N ALA A 43 -5.71 -25.00 18.24
CA ALA A 43 -7.16 -24.84 18.29
C ALA A 43 -7.85 -25.26 16.98
N ALA A 44 -7.19 -25.07 15.84
CA ALA A 44 -7.65 -25.55 14.53
C ALA A 44 -7.37 -27.04 14.28
N GLY A 45 -6.79 -27.77 15.24
CA GLY A 45 -6.44 -29.19 15.11
C GLY A 45 -5.18 -29.45 14.28
N ALA A 46 -4.42 -28.42 13.92
CA ALA A 46 -3.17 -28.54 13.18
C ALA A 46 -1.97 -28.56 14.14
N SER A 47 -0.95 -29.38 13.85
CA SER A 47 0.28 -29.36 14.66
C SER A 47 1.05 -28.04 14.42
N PRO A 48 1.36 -27.25 15.46
CA PRO A 48 2.05 -25.96 15.30
C PRO A 48 3.38 -26.08 14.57
N ARG A 49 4.15 -27.14 14.89
CA ARG A 49 5.43 -27.42 14.25
C ARG A 49 5.29 -27.59 12.74
N ALA A 50 4.37 -28.43 12.28
CA ALA A 50 4.17 -28.64 10.85
C ALA A 50 3.69 -27.36 10.15
N ALA A 51 2.88 -26.54 10.82
CA ALA A 51 2.44 -25.25 10.28
C ALA A 51 3.62 -24.29 10.05
N PHE A 52 4.53 -24.15 11.01
CA PHE A 52 5.74 -23.32 10.83
C PHE A 52 6.71 -23.90 9.80
N GLU A 53 6.89 -25.23 9.76
CA GLU A 53 7.71 -25.86 8.71
C GLU A 53 7.10 -25.65 7.32
N ALA A 54 5.78 -25.74 7.18
CA ALA A 54 5.06 -25.46 5.94
C ALA A 54 5.18 -23.99 5.53
N LEU A 55 5.11 -23.05 6.48
CA LEU A 55 5.34 -21.63 6.23
C LEU A 55 6.74 -21.39 5.66
N LEU A 56 7.79 -21.92 6.30
CA LEU A 56 9.16 -21.74 5.84
C LEU A 56 9.41 -22.40 4.47
N LYS A 57 8.90 -23.61 4.26
CA LYS A 57 9.01 -24.30 2.95
C LYS A 57 8.21 -23.58 1.87
N GLY A 58 7.03 -23.08 2.19
CA GLY A 58 6.16 -22.34 1.28
C GLY A 58 6.73 -20.99 0.88
N SER A 59 7.50 -20.34 1.75
CA SER A 59 8.13 -19.04 1.47
C SER A 59 9.53 -19.15 0.86
N PHE A 60 10.37 -20.08 1.32
CA PHE A 60 11.79 -20.15 0.94
C PHE A 60 12.27 -21.54 0.51
N GLY A 61 11.40 -22.55 0.49
CA GLY A 61 11.79 -23.94 0.20
C GLY A 61 12.22 -24.21 -1.25
N SER A 62 11.95 -23.28 -2.17
CA SER A 62 12.42 -23.33 -3.56
C SER A 62 12.56 -21.92 -4.14
N SER A 63 13.28 -21.79 -5.26
CA SER A 63 13.37 -20.53 -6.01
C SER A 63 11.99 -20.01 -6.46
N ARG A 64 11.07 -20.92 -6.80
CA ARG A 64 9.68 -20.58 -7.14
C ARG A 64 8.91 -20.05 -5.93
N ALA A 65 9.02 -20.71 -4.77
CA ALA A 65 8.40 -20.28 -3.52
C ALA A 65 8.87 -18.88 -3.09
N ALA A 66 10.18 -18.63 -3.19
CA ALA A 66 10.74 -17.31 -2.96
C ALA A 66 10.21 -16.28 -3.98
N GLY A 67 10.08 -16.67 -5.25
CA GLY A 67 9.46 -15.86 -6.30
C GLY A 67 8.02 -15.45 -5.97
N GLU A 68 7.15 -16.39 -5.58
CA GLU A 68 5.76 -16.09 -5.18
C GLU A 68 5.71 -15.18 -3.95
N THR A 69 6.62 -15.36 -3.00
CA THR A 69 6.73 -14.48 -1.83
C THR A 69 7.04 -13.05 -2.26
N LEU A 70 7.95 -12.86 -3.22
CA LEU A 70 8.28 -11.54 -3.77
C LEU A 70 7.15 -10.95 -4.62
N VAL A 71 6.40 -11.77 -5.36
CA VAL A 71 5.18 -11.33 -6.07
C VAL A 71 4.19 -10.75 -5.06
N LYS A 72 3.89 -11.46 -3.97
CA LYS A 72 2.98 -10.96 -2.93
C LYS A 72 3.55 -9.81 -2.10
N ALA A 73 4.87 -9.71 -1.97
CA ALA A 73 5.51 -8.56 -1.33
C ALA A 73 5.43 -7.27 -2.17
N THR A 74 5.39 -7.38 -3.50
CA THR A 74 5.41 -6.23 -4.42
C THR A 74 4.32 -5.18 -4.13
N PRO A 75 3.01 -5.52 -4.13
CA PRO A 75 1.95 -4.56 -3.82
C PRO A 75 2.00 -4.06 -2.36
N LEU A 76 2.51 -4.88 -1.44
CA LEU A 76 2.69 -4.51 -0.03
C LEU A 76 3.80 -3.45 0.14
N ILE A 77 4.87 -3.53 -0.65
CA ILE A 77 5.92 -2.51 -0.67
C ILE A 77 5.32 -1.17 -1.11
N PHE A 78 4.59 -1.15 -2.22
CA PHE A 78 3.94 0.06 -2.74
C PHE A 78 2.96 0.69 -1.75
N THR A 79 2.06 -0.10 -1.17
CA THR A 79 1.11 0.39 -0.15
C THR A 79 1.80 0.82 1.14
N GLY A 80 2.88 0.14 1.55
CA GLY A 80 3.73 0.57 2.65
C GLY A 80 4.45 1.90 2.38
N LEU A 81 4.92 2.13 1.14
CA LEU A 81 5.50 3.40 0.71
C LEU A 81 4.44 4.52 0.68
N ALA A 82 3.23 4.22 0.20
CA ALA A 82 2.10 5.15 0.23
C ALA A 82 1.83 5.62 1.67
N ALA A 83 1.69 4.67 2.60
CA ALA A 83 1.52 4.96 4.03
C ALA A 83 2.72 5.74 4.61
N CYS A 84 3.94 5.39 4.23
CA CYS A 84 5.14 6.08 4.66
C CYS A 84 5.09 7.58 4.32
N VAL A 85 4.74 7.94 3.08
CA VAL A 85 4.66 9.33 2.63
C VAL A 85 3.55 10.09 3.40
N ALA A 86 2.36 9.52 3.50
CA ALA A 86 1.22 10.15 4.18
C ALA A 86 1.48 10.35 5.69
N PHE A 87 1.90 9.30 6.39
CA PHE A 87 2.12 9.34 7.82
C PHE A 87 3.31 10.22 8.20
N ARG A 88 4.29 10.43 7.31
CA ARG A 88 5.39 11.36 7.57
C ARG A 88 4.91 12.81 7.73
N ALA A 89 3.81 13.18 7.09
CA ALA A 89 3.13 14.47 7.27
C ALA A 89 2.07 14.48 8.38
N ARG A 90 1.92 13.37 9.15
CA ARG A 90 0.78 13.12 10.07
C ARG A 90 -0.60 13.19 9.39
N ILE A 91 -0.67 12.89 8.11
CA ILE A 91 -1.93 12.77 7.37
C ILE A 91 -2.29 11.30 7.31
N TRP A 92 -3.49 10.95 7.79
CA TRP A 92 -3.94 9.57 7.87
C TRP A 92 -4.66 9.16 6.58
N ASN A 93 -3.96 8.48 5.68
CA ASN A 93 -4.55 7.91 4.48
C ASN A 93 -4.89 6.43 4.68
N ILE A 94 -6.08 6.13 5.21
CA ILE A 94 -6.57 4.76 5.39
C ILE A 94 -7.19 4.22 4.08
N GLY A 95 -7.40 5.11 3.10
CA GLY A 95 -8.00 4.81 1.80
C GLY A 95 -7.08 4.16 0.77
N ALA A 96 -5.90 3.67 1.19
CA ALA A 96 -4.92 3.09 0.27
C ALA A 96 -5.51 1.89 -0.47
N GLU A 97 -6.33 1.06 0.18
CA GLU A 97 -7.06 -0.05 -0.45
C GLU A 97 -7.92 0.42 -1.62
N GLY A 98 -8.73 1.47 -1.43
CA GLY A 98 -9.55 2.02 -2.51
C GLY A 98 -8.72 2.66 -3.62
N GLN A 99 -7.56 3.23 -3.30
CA GLN A 99 -6.63 3.79 -4.28
C GLN A 99 -5.94 2.69 -5.12
N VAL A 100 -5.68 1.51 -4.54
CA VAL A 100 -5.25 0.30 -5.26
C VAL A 100 -6.30 -0.08 -6.29
N PHE A 101 -7.58 -0.19 -5.88
CA PHE A 101 -8.68 -0.47 -6.80
C PHE A 101 -8.80 0.60 -7.88
N ALA A 102 -8.80 1.89 -7.52
CA ALA A 102 -8.91 2.97 -8.49
C ALA A 102 -7.77 2.95 -9.52
N GLY A 103 -6.54 2.68 -9.10
CA GLY A 103 -5.40 2.52 -10.01
C GLY A 103 -5.56 1.33 -10.96
N ALA A 104 -5.94 0.16 -10.43
CA ALA A 104 -6.20 -1.03 -11.23
C ALA A 104 -7.33 -0.81 -12.26
N MET A 105 -8.44 -0.22 -11.83
CA MET A 105 -9.60 0.07 -12.66
C MET A 105 -9.27 1.07 -13.77
N PHE A 106 -8.49 2.12 -13.46
CA PHE A 106 -8.10 3.11 -14.47
C PHE A 106 -7.15 2.51 -15.51
N ALA A 107 -6.20 1.67 -15.08
CA ALA A 107 -5.35 0.92 -16.00
C ALA A 107 -6.17 -0.03 -16.89
N TYR A 108 -7.09 -0.80 -16.31
CA TYR A 108 -7.99 -1.67 -17.06
C TYR A 108 -8.84 -0.92 -18.09
N TRP A 109 -9.39 0.23 -17.72
CA TRP A 109 -10.12 1.08 -18.64
C TRP A 109 -9.26 1.58 -19.81
N LEU A 110 -8.01 1.99 -19.55
CA LEU A 110 -7.08 2.43 -20.60
C LEU A 110 -6.69 1.28 -21.53
N GLN A 111 -6.49 0.07 -20.98
CA GLN A 111 -6.12 -1.10 -21.76
C GLN A 111 -7.08 -1.39 -22.92
N HIS A 112 -8.37 -1.19 -22.71
CA HIS A 112 -9.39 -1.45 -23.75
C HIS A 112 -9.12 -0.66 -25.04
N ASN A 113 -8.55 0.53 -24.93
CA ASN A 113 -8.20 1.39 -26.08
C ASN A 113 -6.83 1.07 -26.67
N LEU A 114 -6.06 0.17 -26.06
CA LEU A 114 -4.70 -0.17 -26.45
C LEU A 114 -4.58 -1.58 -27.03
N ILE A 115 -5.69 -2.30 -27.20
CA ILE A 115 -5.70 -3.63 -27.79
C ILE A 115 -5.09 -3.58 -29.20
N GLY A 116 -4.10 -4.44 -29.46
CA GLY A 116 -3.37 -4.50 -30.74
C GLY A 116 -2.10 -3.64 -30.80
N PHE A 117 -1.84 -2.79 -29.80
CA PHE A 117 -0.55 -2.12 -29.65
C PHE A 117 0.50 -3.06 -29.02
N SER A 118 1.78 -2.79 -29.28
CA SER A 118 2.87 -3.58 -28.68
C SER A 118 2.98 -3.39 -27.16
N SER A 119 3.55 -4.40 -26.47
CA SER A 119 3.83 -4.33 -25.03
C SER A 119 4.66 -3.12 -24.60
N PHE A 120 5.54 -2.63 -25.48
CA PHE A 120 6.37 -1.46 -25.21
C PHE A 120 5.55 -0.18 -25.03
N ILE A 121 4.36 -0.11 -25.64
CA ILE A 121 3.44 1.02 -25.49
C ILE A 121 2.43 0.74 -24.37
N GLN A 122 1.87 -0.47 -24.34
CA GLN A 122 0.83 -0.82 -23.37
C GLN A 122 1.35 -0.69 -21.93
N ILE A 123 2.49 -1.29 -21.59
CA ILE A 123 2.98 -1.35 -20.21
C ILE A 123 3.22 0.06 -19.61
N PRO A 124 3.98 0.97 -20.25
CA PRO A 124 4.18 2.31 -19.70
C PRO A 124 2.88 3.10 -19.56
N VAL A 125 1.96 2.99 -20.53
CA VAL A 125 0.67 3.70 -20.46
C VAL A 125 -0.18 3.18 -19.31
N LEU A 126 -0.20 1.87 -19.08
CA LEU A 126 -0.90 1.28 -17.94
C LEU A 126 -0.26 1.70 -16.62
N ILE A 127 1.07 1.70 -16.51
CA ILE A 127 1.83 2.19 -15.34
C ILE A 127 1.43 3.64 -15.00
N VAL A 128 1.48 4.54 -15.98
CA VAL A 128 1.05 5.93 -15.81
C VAL A 128 -0.44 6.00 -15.48
N GLY A 129 -1.24 5.17 -16.12
CA GLY A 129 -2.67 5.04 -15.89
C GLY A 129 -3.01 4.77 -14.43
N GLY A 130 -2.46 3.71 -13.83
CA GLY A 130 -2.76 3.41 -12.43
C GLY A 130 -2.13 4.40 -11.45
N ILE A 131 -0.97 5.01 -11.76
CA ILE A 131 -0.44 6.16 -11.00
C ILE A 131 -1.47 7.29 -10.97
N VAL A 132 -2.00 7.66 -12.13
CA VAL A 132 -2.98 8.75 -12.26
C VAL A 132 -4.29 8.38 -11.59
N GLY A 133 -4.81 7.17 -11.80
CA GLY A 133 -6.04 6.68 -11.19
C GLY A 133 -5.98 6.69 -9.67
N GLY A 134 -4.93 6.11 -9.09
CA GLY A 134 -4.72 6.11 -7.65
C GLY A 134 -4.50 7.52 -7.07
N ALA A 135 -3.71 8.36 -7.75
CA ALA A 135 -3.47 9.73 -7.34
C ALA A 135 -4.76 10.56 -7.35
N LEU A 136 -5.52 10.55 -8.45
CA LEU A 136 -6.77 11.30 -8.57
C LEU A 136 -7.78 10.87 -7.50
N TYR A 137 -7.89 9.56 -7.23
CA TYR A 137 -8.81 9.04 -6.23
C TYR A 137 -8.43 9.47 -4.81
N ALA A 138 -7.15 9.43 -4.46
CA ALA A 138 -6.65 10.00 -3.19
C ALA A 138 -6.82 11.53 -3.14
N GLY A 139 -6.66 12.19 -4.30
CA GLY A 139 -6.87 13.62 -4.48
C GLY A 139 -8.29 14.06 -4.12
N LEU A 140 -9.31 13.22 -4.32
CA LEU A 140 -10.67 13.50 -3.87
C LEU A 140 -10.72 13.74 -2.36
N ALA A 141 -10.14 12.84 -1.56
CA ALA A 141 -10.03 13.04 -0.11
C ALA A 141 -9.20 14.30 0.23
N GLY A 142 -8.14 14.56 -0.53
CA GLY A 142 -7.32 15.76 -0.35
C GLY A 142 -8.08 17.06 -0.60
N VAL A 143 -8.92 17.11 -1.63
CA VAL A 143 -9.79 18.26 -1.91
C VAL A 143 -10.84 18.41 -0.81
N LEU A 144 -11.46 17.31 -0.37
CA LEU A 144 -12.42 17.31 0.74
C LEU A 144 -11.80 17.88 2.02
N LYS A 145 -10.59 17.43 2.37
CA LYS A 145 -9.85 17.92 3.54
C LYS A 145 -9.49 19.40 3.42
N THR A 146 -8.91 19.81 2.29
CA THR A 146 -8.31 21.14 2.14
C THR A 146 -9.31 22.25 1.84
N ARG A 147 -10.44 21.93 1.21
CA ARG A 147 -11.49 22.90 0.85
C ARG A 147 -12.64 22.90 1.84
N PHE A 148 -13.03 21.73 2.34
CA PHE A 148 -14.23 21.58 3.16
C PHE A 148 -13.92 21.19 4.62
N SER A 149 -12.64 21.08 4.99
CA SER A 149 -12.20 20.69 6.34
C SER A 149 -12.76 19.35 6.80
N VAL A 150 -13.11 18.47 5.86
CA VAL A 150 -13.58 17.11 6.15
C VAL A 150 -12.42 16.30 6.74
N ASP A 151 -12.72 15.46 7.72
CA ASP A 151 -11.73 14.56 8.30
C ASP A 151 -11.19 13.56 7.24
N GLU A 152 -9.87 13.49 7.10
CA GLU A 152 -9.20 12.64 6.11
C GLU A 152 -9.36 11.15 6.42
N VAL A 153 -9.50 10.75 7.69
CA VAL A 153 -9.73 9.36 8.06
C VAL A 153 -11.10 8.94 7.56
N ILE A 154 -12.13 9.73 7.86
CA ILE A 154 -13.50 9.42 7.45
C ILE A 154 -13.61 9.42 5.93
N SER A 155 -13.14 10.47 5.26
CA SER A 155 -13.27 10.58 3.80
C SER A 155 -12.52 9.49 3.05
N THR A 156 -11.31 9.12 3.47
CA THR A 156 -10.54 8.05 2.82
C THR A 156 -11.16 6.66 3.04
N VAL A 157 -11.72 6.40 4.22
CA VAL A 157 -12.45 5.14 4.51
C VAL A 157 -13.75 5.07 3.69
N MET A 158 -14.52 6.15 3.62
CA MET A 158 -15.77 6.18 2.82
C MET A 158 -15.50 5.97 1.33
N LEU A 159 -14.40 6.51 0.82
CA LEU A 159 -14.00 6.31 -0.57
C LEU A 159 -13.64 4.84 -0.87
N ASN A 160 -13.10 4.07 0.08
CA ASN A 160 -12.90 2.63 -0.14
C ASN A 160 -14.22 1.90 -0.45
N TYR A 161 -15.28 2.20 0.29
CA TYR A 161 -16.59 1.60 0.02
C TYR A 161 -17.13 2.05 -1.33
N ILE A 162 -17.02 3.33 -1.66
CA ILE A 162 -17.52 3.88 -2.92
C ILE A 162 -16.85 3.15 -4.10
N ILE A 163 -15.52 3.02 -4.13
CA ILE A 163 -14.86 2.37 -5.26
C ILE A 163 -15.20 0.88 -5.37
N VAL A 164 -15.37 0.18 -4.24
CA VAL A 164 -15.79 -1.23 -4.22
C VAL A 164 -17.21 -1.38 -4.79
N TYR A 165 -18.13 -0.48 -4.47
CA TYR A 165 -19.46 -0.49 -5.09
C TYR A 165 -19.43 -0.09 -6.56
N VAL A 166 -18.53 0.82 -6.97
CA VAL A 166 -18.37 1.19 -8.38
C VAL A 166 -17.86 0.00 -9.20
N ILE A 167 -16.83 -0.72 -8.74
CA ILE A 167 -16.36 -1.92 -9.47
C ILE A 167 -17.44 -3.01 -9.48
N SER A 168 -18.17 -3.19 -8.38
CA SER A 168 -19.29 -4.13 -8.34
C SER A 168 -20.38 -3.78 -9.37
N LEU A 169 -20.72 -2.50 -9.52
CA LEU A 169 -21.68 -2.04 -10.53
C LEU A 169 -21.17 -2.31 -11.97
N LEU A 170 -19.87 -2.15 -12.21
CA LEU A 170 -19.26 -2.37 -13.52
C LEU A 170 -19.15 -3.85 -13.90
N LEU A 171 -19.06 -4.74 -12.91
CA LEU A 171 -18.99 -6.18 -13.11
C LEU A 171 -20.38 -6.84 -13.17
N LEU A 172 -21.29 -6.45 -12.27
CA LEU A 172 -22.61 -7.10 -12.12
C LEU A 172 -23.53 -6.79 -13.30
N ARG A 173 -23.43 -7.59 -14.36
CA ARG A 173 -24.06 -7.34 -15.69
C ARG A 173 -23.69 -5.96 -16.27
N GLY A 174 -22.59 -5.38 -15.81
CA GLY A 174 -22.09 -4.11 -16.27
C GLY A 174 -21.19 -4.26 -17.50
N PRO A 175 -20.64 -3.14 -18.00
CA PRO A 175 -19.83 -3.12 -19.23
C PRO A 175 -18.50 -3.86 -19.10
N TRP A 176 -18.04 -4.19 -17.89
CA TRP A 176 -16.78 -4.90 -17.68
C TRP A 176 -16.96 -6.38 -17.41
N SER A 177 -18.20 -6.88 -17.39
CA SER A 177 -18.52 -8.29 -17.17
C SER A 177 -18.04 -9.17 -18.31
N GLU A 178 -17.38 -10.28 -18.01
CA GLU A 178 -17.08 -11.32 -19.00
C GLU A 178 -18.35 -12.09 -19.38
N ALA A 179 -18.68 -12.07 -20.68
CA ALA A 179 -19.88 -12.72 -21.20
C ALA A 179 -19.85 -14.24 -20.95
N GLY A 180 -20.81 -14.74 -20.17
CA GLY A 180 -20.96 -16.17 -19.87
C GLY A 180 -20.08 -16.68 -18.71
N ALA A 181 -19.40 -15.81 -17.98
CA ALA A 181 -18.68 -16.20 -16.77
C ALA A 181 -19.65 -16.53 -15.63
N PHE A 182 -19.30 -17.55 -14.83
CA PHE A 182 -20.04 -17.92 -13.62
C PHE A 182 -19.80 -16.93 -12.47
N PHE A 183 -18.63 -16.32 -12.44
CA PHE A 183 -18.24 -15.31 -11.46
C PHE A 183 -18.22 -13.92 -12.09
N GLU A 184 -18.49 -12.91 -11.28
CA GLU A 184 -18.42 -11.50 -11.67
C GLU A 184 -16.95 -11.09 -11.83
N GLN A 185 -16.43 -11.21 -13.05
CA GLN A 185 -15.03 -10.94 -13.38
C GLN A 185 -14.91 -10.25 -14.74
N THR A 186 -13.76 -9.61 -14.97
CA THR A 186 -13.43 -9.04 -16.28
C THR A 186 -12.96 -10.12 -17.24
N PRO A 187 -13.10 -9.92 -18.56
CA PRO A 187 -12.33 -10.67 -19.54
C PRO A 187 -10.84 -10.66 -19.20
N LYS A 188 -10.13 -11.70 -19.67
CA LYS A 188 -8.68 -11.77 -19.50
C LYS A 188 -8.01 -10.56 -20.15
N VAL A 189 -7.02 -10.01 -19.45
CA VAL A 189 -6.18 -8.93 -19.95
C VAL A 189 -5.40 -9.38 -21.20
N ASP A 190 -5.18 -8.46 -22.14
CA ASP A 190 -4.30 -8.65 -23.29
C ASP A 190 -2.92 -9.17 -22.82
N PRO A 191 -2.41 -10.30 -23.35
CA PRO A 191 -1.08 -10.80 -23.03
C PRO A 191 0.03 -9.76 -23.21
N SER A 192 -0.15 -8.82 -24.14
CA SER A 192 0.82 -7.74 -24.40
C SER A 192 0.88 -6.73 -23.25
N SER A 193 -0.13 -6.69 -22.39
CA SER A 193 -0.22 -5.80 -21.22
C SER A 193 0.38 -6.40 -19.95
N VAL A 194 0.72 -7.70 -19.97
CA VAL A 194 1.25 -8.40 -18.81
C VAL A 194 2.70 -7.97 -18.57
N LEU A 195 3.04 -7.69 -17.31
CA LEU A 195 4.39 -7.30 -16.92
C LEU A 195 5.38 -8.45 -17.20
N PRO A 196 6.56 -8.16 -17.77
CA PRO A 196 7.50 -9.20 -18.14
C PRO A 196 8.03 -9.93 -16.90
N VAL A 197 8.06 -11.25 -16.98
CA VAL A 197 8.62 -12.14 -15.96
C VAL A 197 10.15 -12.04 -15.95
N LEU A 198 10.75 -11.94 -14.77
CA LEU A 198 12.20 -11.75 -14.58
C LEU A 198 13.00 -13.05 -14.68
N PHE A 199 12.43 -14.18 -14.23
CA PHE A 199 13.11 -15.47 -14.20
C PHE A 199 12.23 -16.57 -14.78
N SER A 200 12.78 -17.40 -15.65
CA SER A 200 12.08 -18.57 -16.18
C SER A 200 11.69 -19.54 -15.05
N GLY A 201 10.44 -20.02 -15.07
CA GLY A 201 9.91 -20.91 -14.02
C GLY A 201 9.44 -20.22 -12.74
N SER A 202 9.48 -18.88 -12.68
CA SER A 202 8.93 -18.05 -11.61
C SER A 202 7.79 -17.16 -12.14
N ARG A 203 6.92 -16.67 -11.25
CA ARG A 203 5.95 -15.61 -11.56
C ARG A 203 6.44 -14.21 -11.20
N LEU A 204 7.68 -14.09 -10.71
CA LEU A 204 8.27 -12.81 -10.36
C LEU A 204 8.39 -11.92 -11.60
N HIS A 205 7.68 -10.81 -11.58
CA HIS A 205 7.54 -9.89 -12.71
C HIS A 205 8.28 -8.56 -12.45
N ALA A 206 8.46 -7.76 -13.50
CA ALA A 206 9.17 -6.47 -13.44
C ALA A 206 8.53 -5.43 -12.49
N GLY A 207 7.31 -5.67 -12.02
CA GLY A 207 6.67 -4.87 -10.97
C GLY A 207 7.47 -4.84 -9.66
N PHE A 208 8.20 -5.91 -9.35
CA PHE A 208 9.10 -5.93 -8.18
C PHE A 208 10.26 -4.95 -8.34
N LEU A 209 10.87 -4.86 -9.53
CA LEU A 209 11.91 -3.87 -9.80
C LEU A 209 11.36 -2.44 -9.72
N LEU A 210 10.12 -2.24 -10.19
CA LEU A 210 9.42 -0.96 -10.06
C LEU A 210 9.17 -0.61 -8.59
N ALA A 211 8.86 -1.58 -7.73
CA ALA A 211 8.69 -1.35 -6.29
C ALA A 211 9.99 -0.92 -5.61
N ILE A 212 11.12 -1.55 -5.95
CA ILE A 212 12.45 -1.16 -5.46
C ILE A 212 12.79 0.25 -5.95
N ALA A 213 12.57 0.54 -7.23
CA ALA A 213 12.80 1.87 -7.79
C ALA A 213 11.92 2.93 -7.09
N ALA A 214 10.64 2.64 -6.85
CA ALA A 214 9.75 3.52 -6.11
C ALA A 214 10.21 3.73 -4.66
N ALA A 215 10.73 2.71 -3.98
CA ALA A 215 11.30 2.85 -2.65
C ALA A 215 12.51 3.81 -2.63
N ALA A 216 13.41 3.67 -3.61
CA ALA A 216 14.54 4.58 -3.77
C ALA A 216 14.08 6.02 -4.09
N LEU A 217 13.08 6.19 -4.97
CA LEU A 217 12.51 7.49 -5.31
C LEU A 217 11.85 8.15 -4.09
N VAL A 218 11.08 7.40 -3.29
CA VAL A 218 10.47 7.91 -2.05
C VAL A 218 11.55 8.28 -1.03
N HIS A 219 12.61 7.49 -0.91
CA HIS A 219 13.75 7.85 -0.05
C HIS A 219 14.38 9.18 -0.49
N ILE A 220 14.66 9.35 -1.79
CA ILE A 220 15.20 10.59 -2.34
C ILE A 220 14.23 11.76 -2.12
N LEU A 221 12.94 11.57 -2.40
CA LEU A 221 11.88 12.55 -2.16
C LEU A 221 11.94 13.06 -0.72
N LEU A 222 11.90 12.16 0.27
CA LEU A 222 11.82 12.51 1.69
C LEU A 222 13.13 13.06 2.27
N THR A 223 14.29 12.71 1.70
CA THR A 223 15.60 13.07 2.27
C THR A 223 16.32 14.19 1.52
N ARG A 224 16.09 14.33 0.21
CA ARG A 224 16.89 15.19 -0.68
C ARG A 224 16.08 16.28 -1.40
N THR A 225 14.77 16.41 -1.18
CA THR A 225 13.96 17.42 -1.87
C THR A 225 13.33 18.45 -0.91
N PRO A 226 13.00 19.67 -1.39
CA PRO A 226 12.26 20.67 -0.62
C PRO A 226 10.90 20.15 -0.16
N LEU A 227 10.17 19.45 -1.03
CA LEU A 227 8.90 18.82 -0.68
C LEU A 227 9.06 17.83 0.49
N GLY A 228 10.11 17.01 0.47
CA GLY A 228 10.42 16.11 1.59
C GLY A 228 10.70 16.84 2.90
N PHE A 229 11.35 18.00 2.85
CA PHE A 229 11.54 18.86 4.01
C PHE A 229 10.20 19.38 4.54
N GLU A 230 9.34 19.92 3.69
CA GLU A 230 8.00 20.40 4.04
C GLU A 230 7.14 19.29 4.66
N ILE A 231 7.14 18.08 4.07
CA ILE A 231 6.44 16.89 4.59
C ILE A 231 6.88 16.57 6.03
N LYS A 232 8.20 16.55 6.29
CA LYS A 232 8.74 16.27 7.64
C LYS A 232 8.43 17.40 8.62
N ALA A 233 8.48 18.65 8.17
CA ALA A 233 8.15 19.81 8.99
C ALA A 233 6.66 19.82 9.37
N ALA A 234 5.78 19.50 8.42
CA ALA A 234 4.33 19.34 8.64
C ALA A 234 4.03 18.27 9.68
N GLY A 235 4.72 17.12 9.59
CA GLY A 235 4.61 16.05 10.58
C GLY A 235 5.12 16.41 11.98
N SER A 236 5.90 17.49 12.10
CA SER A 236 6.32 18.03 13.40
C SER A 236 5.29 19.03 13.94
N ASN A 237 4.93 20.04 13.13
CA ASN A 237 3.89 21.00 13.46
C ASN A 237 3.35 21.70 12.21
N MET A 238 2.19 21.27 11.72
CA MET A 238 1.50 21.85 10.56
C MET A 238 1.19 23.35 10.73
N ARG A 239 0.82 23.80 11.94
CA ARG A 239 0.48 25.22 12.19
C ARG A 239 1.71 26.12 12.10
N ALA A 240 2.84 25.67 12.63
CA ALA A 240 4.09 26.42 12.54
C ALA A 240 4.56 26.55 11.09
N LEU A 241 4.36 25.51 10.28
CA LEU A 241 4.70 25.52 8.85
C LEU A 241 3.84 26.51 8.05
N ASP A 242 2.55 26.62 8.38
CA ASP A 242 1.63 27.61 7.78
C ASP A 242 2.05 29.05 8.09
N VAL A 243 2.41 29.33 9.35
CA VAL A 243 2.89 30.66 9.78
C VAL A 243 4.22 31.03 9.10
N GLN A 244 5.06 30.05 8.77
CA GLN A 244 6.29 30.28 8.00
C GLN A 244 6.05 30.53 6.49
N GLY A 245 4.80 30.57 6.04
CA GLY A 245 4.44 30.93 4.66
C GLY A 245 4.33 29.76 3.70
N THR A 246 4.40 28.51 4.18
CA THR A 246 4.15 27.33 3.34
C THR A 246 2.66 27.16 3.11
N ASN A 247 2.26 26.88 1.87
CA ASN A 247 0.86 26.57 1.57
C ASN A 247 0.53 25.14 2.05
N THR A 248 0.05 25.03 3.29
CA THR A 248 -0.29 23.74 3.93
C THR A 248 -1.40 22.99 3.20
N ARG A 249 -2.35 23.70 2.60
CA ARG A 249 -3.42 23.08 1.79
C ARG A 249 -2.85 22.37 0.57
N ARG A 250 -1.95 23.03 -0.17
CA ARG A 250 -1.25 22.43 -1.29
C ARG A 250 -0.42 21.23 -0.84
N LEU A 251 0.27 21.34 0.30
CA LEU A 251 1.08 20.25 0.83
C LEU A 251 0.24 19.01 1.15
N ILE A 252 -0.91 19.17 1.84
CA ILE A 252 -1.84 18.07 2.14
C ILE A 252 -2.29 17.38 0.85
N LEU A 253 -2.69 18.17 -0.16
CA LEU A 253 -3.14 17.63 -1.45
C LEU A 253 -2.02 16.85 -2.14
N VAL A 254 -0.81 17.40 -2.22
CA VAL A 254 0.35 16.74 -2.84
C VAL A 254 0.70 15.44 -2.11
N VAL A 255 0.68 15.43 -0.77
CA VAL A 255 0.96 14.22 0.02
C VAL A 255 -0.06 13.12 -0.30
N LEU A 256 -1.35 13.45 -0.37
CA LEU A 256 -2.38 12.48 -0.71
C LEU A 256 -2.28 12.01 -2.17
N LEU A 257 -2.01 12.91 -3.12
CA LEU A 257 -1.78 12.55 -4.53
C LEU A 257 -0.60 11.58 -4.68
N VAL A 258 0.54 11.86 -4.02
CA VAL A 258 1.73 10.98 -4.08
C VAL A 258 1.46 9.65 -3.38
N SER A 259 0.77 9.67 -2.24
CA SER A 259 0.36 8.43 -1.56
C SER A 259 -0.56 7.60 -2.46
N GLY A 260 -1.55 8.22 -3.11
CA GLY A 260 -2.46 7.56 -4.03
C GLY A 260 -1.76 7.02 -5.28
N ALA A 261 -0.79 7.75 -5.84
CA ALA A 261 0.03 7.30 -6.95
C ALA A 261 0.77 5.99 -6.63
N LEU A 262 1.37 5.92 -5.43
CA LEU A 262 2.07 4.73 -4.95
C LEU A 262 1.10 3.55 -4.72
N ALA A 263 -0.08 3.80 -4.14
CA ALA A 263 -1.11 2.78 -3.99
C ALA A 263 -1.65 2.29 -5.35
N GLY A 264 -1.81 3.20 -6.33
CA GLY A 264 -2.24 2.86 -7.67
C GLY A 264 -1.27 1.92 -8.39
N LEU A 265 0.04 2.10 -8.20
CA LEU A 265 1.06 1.17 -8.70
C LEU A 265 0.89 -0.26 -8.16
N ALA A 266 0.51 -0.41 -6.89
CA ALA A 266 0.21 -1.73 -6.34
C ALA A 266 -0.95 -2.42 -7.09
N GLY A 267 -1.99 -1.65 -7.45
CA GLY A 267 -3.13 -2.17 -8.22
C GLY A 267 -2.73 -2.69 -9.59
N ILE A 268 -1.86 -1.97 -10.29
CA ILE A 268 -1.31 -2.41 -11.58
C ILE A 268 -0.53 -3.72 -11.40
N THR A 269 0.34 -3.80 -10.39
CA THR A 269 1.13 -5.01 -10.18
C THR A 269 0.31 -6.22 -9.79
N GLU A 270 -0.83 -6.04 -9.10
CA GLU A 270 -1.71 -7.15 -8.75
C GLU A 270 -2.52 -7.65 -9.96
N VAL A 271 -2.96 -6.75 -10.86
CA VAL A 271 -3.77 -7.11 -12.04
C VAL A 271 -2.91 -7.58 -13.22
N TYR A 272 -1.77 -6.93 -13.48
CA TYR A 272 -0.93 -7.18 -14.65
C TYR A 272 0.37 -7.95 -14.34
N GLY A 273 0.63 -8.27 -13.06
CA GLY A 273 1.78 -9.07 -12.61
C GLY A 273 1.46 -10.56 -12.44
N VAL A 274 0.65 -11.13 -13.33
CA VAL A 274 0.09 -12.50 -13.20
C VAL A 274 0.84 -13.57 -13.95
#